data_AF-A0A316A958-F1
#
_entry.id   AF-A0A316A958-F1
#
_cell.length_a   1.000
_cell.length_b   1.000
_cell.length_c   1.000
_cell.angle_alpha   90.00
_cell.angle_beta   90.00
_cell.angle_gamma   90.00
#
_symmetry.space_group_name_H-M   'P 1'
#
loop_
_entity.id
_entity.type
_entity.pdbx_description
1 polymer ?
#
loop_
_entity_poly.entity_id
_entity_poly.type
_entity_poly.pdbx_seq_one_letter_code
_entity_poly.pdbx_strand_id
1 'polypeptide(L)'
;MYSEDGFVFIIIRKNMHTKTDTEQLSIQIANQNLQFLSEREWAVLLSLTEDITNSEIADKLFITPASVKTYRSRISDKLGLAGRGNLERYARKNKEKIIQIFRKLFKSPPPSIKL
;
A
#
# COMPACT_ATOMS: atom_id res chain seq x y z
N MET A 1 -18.77 -10.51 -15.57
CA MET A 1 -18.99 -10.51 -14.11
C MET A 1 -18.32 -9.26 -13.59
N TYR A 2 -19.03 -8.42 -12.83
CA TYR A 2 -18.66 -7.01 -12.67
C TYR A 2 -17.45 -6.83 -11.73
N SER A 3 -16.38 -6.26 -12.27
CA SER A 3 -15.37 -5.55 -11.47
C SER A 3 -15.89 -4.12 -11.24
N GLU A 4 -16.30 -3.82 -10.01
CA GLU A 4 -16.73 -2.48 -9.56
C GLU A 4 -15.59 -1.43 -9.64
N ASP A 5 -14.36 -1.87 -9.95
CA ASP A 5 -13.13 -1.07 -10.07
C ASP A 5 -13.23 0.12 -11.05
N GLY A 6 -14.22 0.11 -11.96
CA GLY A 6 -14.46 1.20 -12.91
C GLY A 6 -15.12 2.46 -12.34
N PHE A 7 -15.79 2.39 -11.18
CA PHE A 7 -16.64 3.49 -10.69
C PHE A 7 -15.84 4.72 -10.23
N VAL A 8 -14.68 4.49 -9.59
CA VAL A 8 -13.81 5.56 -9.07
C VAL A 8 -13.28 6.46 -10.19
N PHE A 9 -12.99 5.89 -11.36
CA PHE A 9 -12.39 6.62 -12.49
C PHE A 9 -13.36 7.61 -13.14
N ILE A 10 -14.68 7.36 -13.07
CA ILE A 10 -15.72 8.23 -13.65
C ILE A 10 -15.91 9.50 -12.80
N ILE A 11 -15.91 9.35 -11.46
CA ILE A 11 -16.15 10.48 -10.54
C ILE A 11 -15.03 11.53 -10.59
N ILE A 12 -13.78 11.11 -10.80
CA ILE A 12 -12.60 11.98 -10.80
C ILE A 12 -12.61 13.02 -11.94
N ARG A 13 -13.23 12.73 -13.09
CA ARG A 13 -13.05 13.55 -14.31
C ARG A 13 -13.76 14.92 -14.28
N LYS A 14 -14.68 15.17 -13.35
CA LYS A 14 -15.59 16.34 -13.42
C LYS A 14 -15.16 17.58 -12.62
N ASN A 15 -14.30 17.44 -11.60
CA ASN A 15 -13.92 18.54 -10.70
C ASN A 15 -12.39 18.73 -10.65
N MET A 16 -11.84 19.62 -11.48
CA MET A 16 -10.43 20.02 -11.46
C MET A 16 -10.27 21.50 -11.12
N HIS A 17 -9.66 21.81 -9.98
CA HIS A 17 -8.88 23.04 -9.78
C HIS A 17 -7.70 22.70 -8.85
N THR A 18 -6.54 23.33 -9.12
CA THR A 18 -5.25 23.21 -8.39
C THR A 18 -4.52 21.85 -8.36
N LYS A 19 -3.17 21.91 -8.27
CA LYS A 19 -2.27 20.74 -8.21
C LYS A 19 -2.24 20.06 -6.83
N THR A 20 -2.67 20.78 -5.79
CA THR A 20 -2.66 20.30 -4.40
C THR A 20 -3.83 19.37 -4.10
N ASP A 21 -5.00 19.62 -4.70
CA ASP A 21 -6.21 18.83 -4.46
C ASP A 21 -6.12 17.44 -5.11
N THR A 22 -5.34 17.31 -6.18
CA THR A 22 -5.08 16.03 -6.87
C THR A 22 -4.12 15.10 -6.09
N GLU A 23 -3.07 15.63 -5.44
CA GLU A 23 -2.21 14.81 -4.55
C GLU A 23 -3.00 14.39 -3.29
N GLN A 24 -3.82 15.27 -2.71
CA GLN A 24 -4.63 14.94 -1.54
C GLN A 24 -5.71 13.89 -1.83
N LEU A 25 -6.45 14.03 -2.93
CA LEU A 25 -7.50 13.08 -3.32
C LEU A 25 -6.92 11.68 -3.60
N SER A 26 -5.79 11.59 -4.29
CA SER A 26 -5.12 10.31 -4.56
C SER A 26 -4.59 9.63 -3.29
N ILE A 27 -4.03 10.40 -2.33
CA ILE A 27 -3.67 9.88 -1.00
C ILE A 27 -4.90 9.39 -0.24
N GLN A 28 -6.05 10.06 -0.35
CA GLN A 28 -7.28 9.64 0.33
C GLN A 28 -7.83 8.33 -0.23
N ILE A 29 -7.85 8.16 -1.56
CA ILE A 29 -8.24 6.92 -2.23
C ILE A 29 -7.28 5.77 -1.87
N ALA A 30 -5.96 6.01 -1.90
CA ALA A 30 -4.98 5.02 -1.47
C ALA A 30 -5.23 4.57 -0.01
N ASN A 31 -5.53 5.51 0.91
CA ASN A 31 -5.86 5.18 2.29
C ASN A 31 -7.14 4.34 2.44
N GLN A 32 -8.16 4.54 1.59
CA GLN A 32 -9.37 3.71 1.56
C GLN A 32 -9.05 2.29 1.06
N ASN A 33 -8.18 2.17 0.06
CA ASN A 33 -7.84 0.89 -0.55
C ASN A 33 -6.93 -0.02 0.30
N LEU A 34 -6.36 0.49 1.40
CA LEU A 34 -5.56 -0.30 2.35
C LEU A 34 -6.31 -1.54 2.87
N GLN A 35 -7.64 -1.48 3.02
CA GLN A 35 -8.45 -2.62 3.48
C GLN A 35 -8.49 -3.80 2.48
N PHE A 36 -8.11 -3.61 1.22
CA PHE A 36 -8.08 -4.64 0.17
C PHE A 36 -6.69 -5.29 0.00
N LEU A 37 -5.70 -4.88 0.80
CA LEU A 37 -4.41 -5.57 0.86
C LEU A 37 -4.56 -6.89 1.62
N SER A 38 -4.01 -7.96 1.07
CA SER A 38 -3.86 -9.25 1.74
C SER A 38 -2.83 -9.19 2.87
N GLU A 39 -2.83 -10.16 3.77
CA GLU A 39 -1.88 -10.23 4.90
C GLU A 39 -0.41 -10.14 4.48
N ARG A 40 -0.04 -10.78 3.36
CA ARG A 40 1.33 -10.73 2.83
C ARG A 40 1.68 -9.37 2.21
N GLU A 41 0.71 -8.71 1.59
CA GLU A 41 0.86 -7.35 1.09
C GLU A 41 0.98 -6.34 2.24
N TRP A 42 0.21 -6.52 3.32
CA TRP A 42 0.34 -5.76 4.56
C TRP A 42 1.71 -5.93 5.22
N ALA A 43 2.21 -7.16 5.33
CA ALA A 43 3.52 -7.44 5.90
C ALA A 43 4.66 -6.76 5.12
N VAL A 44 4.58 -6.75 3.78
CA VAL A 44 5.51 -6.01 2.92
C VAL A 44 5.34 -4.49 3.09
N LEU A 45 4.11 -3.97 3.08
CA LEU A 45 3.85 -2.54 3.23
C LEU A 45 4.35 -1.98 4.58
N LEU A 46 4.11 -2.70 5.68
CA LEU A 46 4.62 -2.31 7.01
C LEU A 46 6.14 -2.29 7.04
N SER A 47 6.78 -3.29 6.43
CA SER A 47 8.24 -3.35 6.34
C SER A 47 8.83 -2.18 5.52
N LEU A 48 8.10 -1.68 4.51
CA LEU A 48 8.49 -0.45 3.80
C LEU A 48 8.39 0.82 4.65
N THR A 49 7.69 0.81 5.79
CA THR A 49 7.69 1.92 6.75
C THR A 49 8.92 1.91 7.68
N GLU A 50 9.71 0.84 7.67
CA GLU A 50 10.93 0.69 8.46
C GLU A 50 12.19 1.11 7.68
N ASP A 51 12.03 1.56 6.43
CA ASP A 51 13.11 2.00 5.52
C ASP A 51 14.18 0.95 5.19
N ILE A 52 13.85 -0.35 5.38
CA ILE A 52 14.70 -1.50 5.02
C ILE A 52 14.58 -1.89 3.53
N THR A 53 15.63 -2.54 3.02
CA THR A 53 15.78 -2.95 1.61
C THR A 53 14.93 -4.17 1.23
N ASN A 54 14.74 -4.40 -0.07
CA ASN A 54 14.01 -5.58 -0.56
C ASN A 54 14.64 -6.92 -0.13
N SER A 55 15.94 -6.96 0.16
CA SER A 55 16.61 -8.17 0.67
C SER A 55 16.26 -8.38 2.14
N GLU A 56 16.39 -7.35 2.98
CA GLU A 56 16.01 -7.42 4.39
C GLU A 56 14.51 -7.71 4.58
N ILE A 57 13.63 -7.20 3.71
CA ILE A 57 12.20 -7.56 3.69
C ILE A 57 12.01 -9.03 3.31
N ALA A 58 12.80 -9.54 2.36
CA ALA A 58 12.73 -10.92 1.92
C ALA A 58 13.16 -11.89 3.03
N ASP A 59 14.30 -11.60 3.67
CA ASP A 59 14.83 -12.35 4.82
C ASP A 59 13.86 -12.28 6.00
N LYS A 60 13.38 -11.08 6.36
CA LYS A 60 12.39 -10.87 7.43
C LYS A 60 11.12 -11.67 7.19
N LEU A 61 10.59 -11.71 5.95
CA LEU A 61 9.31 -12.36 5.65
C LEU A 61 9.42 -13.82 5.16
N PHE A 62 10.64 -14.37 5.09
CA PHE A 62 10.96 -15.73 4.65
C PHE A 62 10.44 -16.00 3.22
N ILE A 63 10.73 -15.06 2.31
CA ILE A 63 10.38 -15.09 0.88
C ILE A 63 11.58 -14.65 0.04
N THR A 64 11.46 -14.66 -1.29
CA THR A 64 12.56 -14.17 -2.16
C THR A 64 12.47 -12.65 -2.40
N PRO A 65 13.58 -11.95 -2.70
CA PRO A 65 13.55 -10.56 -3.14
C PRO A 65 12.73 -10.33 -4.43
N ALA A 66 12.58 -11.37 -5.27
CA ALA A 66 11.68 -11.33 -6.42
C ALA A 66 10.20 -11.33 -5.97
N SER A 67 9.84 -12.16 -5.00
CA SER A 67 8.50 -12.16 -4.38
C SER A 67 8.18 -10.80 -3.76
N VAL A 68 9.13 -10.17 -3.06
CA VAL A 68 8.97 -8.80 -2.53
C VAL A 68 8.63 -7.81 -3.65
N LYS A 69 9.35 -7.83 -4.78
CA LYS A 69 9.02 -6.98 -5.95
C LYS A 69 7.60 -7.24 -6.49
N THR A 70 7.17 -8.51 -6.56
CA THR A 70 5.81 -8.88 -6.99
C THR A 70 4.74 -8.34 -6.04
N TYR A 71 4.90 -8.49 -4.72
CA TYR A 71 3.97 -7.91 -3.75
C TYR A 71 3.94 -6.38 -3.85
N ARG A 72 5.10 -5.75 -4.03
CA ARG A 72 5.22 -4.30 -4.20
C ARG A 72 4.54 -3.78 -5.47
N SER A 73 4.51 -4.56 -6.56
CA SER A 73 3.67 -4.23 -7.72
C SER A 73 2.20 -4.26 -7.34
N ARG A 74 1.71 -5.39 -6.80
CA ARG A 74 0.28 -5.57 -6.46
C ARG A 74 -0.23 -4.55 -5.44
N ILE A 75 0.58 -4.15 -4.46
CA ILE A 75 0.25 -3.06 -3.54
C ILE A 75 0.13 -1.75 -4.32
N SER A 76 1.09 -1.44 -5.20
CA SER A 76 1.05 -0.21 -6.01
C SER A 76 -0.20 -0.16 -6.88
N ASP A 77 -0.55 -1.28 -7.52
CA ASP A 77 -1.76 -1.42 -8.35
C ASP A 77 -3.04 -1.19 -7.52
N LYS A 78 -3.18 -1.88 -6.37
CA LYS A 78 -4.33 -1.74 -5.46
C LYS A 78 -4.47 -0.34 -4.86
N LEU A 79 -3.36 0.34 -4.57
CA LEU A 79 -3.36 1.69 -4.00
C LEU A 79 -3.41 2.80 -5.07
N GLY A 80 -3.41 2.46 -6.37
CA GLY A 80 -3.39 3.43 -7.47
C GLY A 80 -2.07 4.20 -7.60
N LEU A 81 -0.97 3.69 -7.04
CA LEU A 81 0.33 4.36 -6.94
C LEU A 81 1.25 3.99 -8.12
N ALA A 82 1.03 4.61 -9.28
CA ALA A 82 1.94 4.45 -10.41
C ALA A 82 3.32 5.13 -10.16
N GLY A 83 4.41 4.47 -10.56
CA GLY A 83 5.76 5.07 -10.63
C GLY A 83 6.79 4.52 -9.64
N ARG A 84 8.07 4.52 -10.05
CA ARG A 84 9.19 4.02 -9.23
C ARG A 84 9.38 4.89 -7.98
N GLY A 85 9.47 4.27 -6.79
CA GLY A 85 9.68 4.96 -5.52
C GLY A 85 8.42 5.58 -4.89
N ASN A 86 7.28 5.57 -5.58
CA ASN A 86 6.06 6.19 -5.06
C ASN A 86 5.42 5.39 -3.92
N LEU A 87 5.52 4.06 -3.95
CA LEU A 87 5.08 3.21 -2.84
C LEU A 87 5.92 3.45 -1.58
N GLU A 88 7.24 3.55 -1.69
CA GLU A 88 8.14 3.85 -0.58
C GLU A 88 7.89 5.25 -0.01
N ARG A 89 7.72 6.25 -0.89
CA ARG A 89 7.35 7.62 -0.49
C ARG A 89 6.02 7.65 0.24
N TYR A 90 5.01 6.91 -0.26
CA TYR A 90 3.70 6.80 0.38
C TYR A 90 3.80 6.13 1.75
N ALA A 91 4.51 5.00 1.85
CA ALA A 91 4.71 4.26 3.10
C ALA A 91 5.40 5.13 4.16
N ARG A 92 6.46 5.86 3.80
CA ARG A 92 7.16 6.77 4.71
C ARG A 92 6.29 7.97 5.12
N LYS A 93 5.64 8.65 4.16
CA LYS A 93 4.76 9.81 4.44
C LYS A 93 3.56 9.44 5.33
N ASN A 94 3.03 8.21 5.22
CA ASN A 94 1.78 7.80 5.88
C ASN A 94 1.98 6.76 7.00
N LYS A 95 3.23 6.54 7.46
CA LYS A 95 3.62 5.48 8.42
C LYS A 95 2.66 5.33 9.59
N GLU A 96 2.38 6.42 10.31
CA GLU A 96 1.50 6.40 11.49
C GLU A 96 0.07 5.96 11.14
N LYS A 97 -0.47 6.45 10.03
CA LYS A 97 -1.83 6.11 9.56
C LYS A 97 -1.91 4.65 9.10
N ILE A 98 -0.89 4.16 8.39
CA ILE A 98 -0.77 2.75 7.97
C ILE A 98 -0.76 1.84 9.21
N ILE A 99 0.03 2.17 10.23
CA ILE A 99 0.10 1.42 11.50
C ILE A 99 -1.25 1.47 12.26
N GLN A 100 -1.91 2.63 12.31
CA GLN A 100 -3.23 2.76 12.94
C GLN A 100 -4.31 1.94 12.23
N ILE A 101 -4.38 1.99 10.90
CA ILE A 101 -5.33 1.20 10.10
C ILE A 101 -5.03 -0.29 10.27
N PHE A 102 -3.75 -0.70 10.21
CA PHE A 102 -3.36 -2.07 10.45
C PHE A 102 -3.86 -2.58 11.82
N ARG A 103 -3.59 -1.85 12.91
CA ARG A 103 -4.06 -2.19 14.27
C ARG A 103 -5.59 -2.24 14.41
N LYS A 104 -6.32 -1.47 13.60
CA LYS A 104 -7.79 -1.48 13.58
C LYS A 104 -8.34 -2.71 12.84
N LEU A 105 -7.70 -3.12 11.75
CA LEU A 105 -8.12 -4.27 10.94
C LEU A 105 -7.68 -5.61 11.54
N PHE A 106 -6.48 -5.67 12.09
CA PHE A 106 -5.87 -6.86 12.67
C PHE A 106 -5.69 -6.66 14.18
N LYS A 107 -6.45 -7.42 14.98
CA LYS A 107 -6.40 -7.38 16.46
C LYS A 107 -5.06 -7.84 17.06
N SER A 108 -4.20 -8.43 16.24
CA SER A 108 -2.86 -8.90 16.56
C SER A 108 -1.87 -8.38 15.50
N PRO A 109 -0.56 -8.23 15.80
CA PRO A 109 0.46 -7.94 14.79
C PRO A 109 0.39 -8.95 13.62
N PRO A 110 0.88 -8.59 12.42
CA PRO A 110 0.91 -9.52 11.30
C PRO A 110 1.72 -10.73 11.74
N PRO A 111 1.36 -11.95 11.31
CA PRO A 111 1.99 -13.16 11.83
C PRO A 111 3.50 -13.05 11.70
N SER A 112 4.18 -12.90 12.85
CA SER A 112 5.59 -13.17 12.97
C SER A 112 5.78 -14.61 12.53
N ILE A 113 6.20 -14.76 11.28
CA ILE A 113 7.52 -15.32 10.98
C ILE A 113 7.87 -16.38 12.02
N LYS A 114 7.36 -17.60 11.80
CA LYS A 114 7.77 -18.75 12.59
C LYS A 114 9.22 -19.08 12.22
N LEU A 115 10.12 -18.78 13.14
CA LEU A 115 11.33 -19.58 13.35
C LEU A 115 10.91 -20.96 13.88
#